data_AF-A0AAW6Y3J2-F1
#
_entry.id   AF-A0AAW6Y3J2-F1
#
_cell.length_a   1.000
_cell.length_b   1.000
_cell.length_c   1.000
_cell.angle_alpha   90.00
_cell.angle_beta   90.00
_cell.angle_gamma   90.00
#
_symmetry.space_group_name_H-M   'P 1'
#
loop_
_entity.id
_entity.type
_entity.pdbx_description
1 polymer ?
#
loop_
_entity_poly.entity_id
_entity_poly.type
_entity_poly.pdbx_seq_one_letter_code
_entity_poly.pdbx_strand_id
1 'polypeptide(L)'
;ESNGSSSMASVCGASLALMDAGVPIKAAVAGIAMGLVKEGDNYVVLSDILGDEDHLGDMDFKVAGSRDGISALQMDIKIEGIT
;
A
#
# COMPACT_ATOMS: atom_id res chain seq x y z
N GLU A 1 -13.24 -10.71 3.42
CA GLU A 1 -12.87 -10.06 4.71
C GLU A 1 -12.16 -8.75 4.40
N SER A 2 -12.23 -7.75 5.29
CA SER A 2 -11.59 -6.44 5.07
C SER A 2 -11.21 -5.83 6.42
N ASN A 3 -9.92 -5.87 6.77
CA ASN A 3 -9.36 -5.21 7.95
C ASN A 3 -7.92 -4.75 7.68
N GLY A 4 -7.75 -4.01 6.59
CA GLY A 4 -6.49 -3.60 6.01
C GLY A 4 -6.74 -3.18 4.56
N SER A 5 -5.71 -3.15 3.72
CA SER A 5 -5.88 -2.68 2.34
C SER A 5 -6.42 -3.75 1.40
N SER A 6 -7.75 -3.76 1.21
CA SER A 6 -8.41 -4.61 0.23
C SER A 6 -7.99 -4.31 -1.21
N SER A 7 -7.55 -3.07 -1.51
CA SER A 7 -7.02 -2.70 -2.82
C SER A 7 -5.65 -3.34 -3.08
N MET A 8 -4.77 -3.38 -2.08
CA MET A 8 -3.46 -4.04 -2.21
C MET A 8 -3.58 -5.56 -2.21
N ALA A 9 -4.51 -6.11 -1.43
CA ALA A 9 -4.88 -7.53 -1.53
C ALA A 9 -5.39 -7.87 -2.94
N SER A 10 -6.18 -6.98 -3.57
CA SER A 10 -6.67 -7.16 -4.94
C SER A 10 -5.54 -7.18 -5.97
N VAL A 11 -4.50 -6.36 -5.79
CA VAL A 11 -3.30 -6.39 -6.65
C VAL A 11 -2.59 -7.75 -6.56
N CYS A 12 -2.31 -8.22 -5.34
CA CYS A 12 -1.66 -9.51 -5.13
C CYS A 12 -2.50 -10.67 -5.68
N GLY A 13 -3.81 -10.67 -5.41
CA GLY A 13 -4.75 -11.67 -5.91
C GLY A 13 -4.83 -11.68 -7.44
N ALA A 14 -4.90 -10.51 -8.07
CA ALA A 14 -4.92 -10.38 -9.53
C ALA A 14 -3.61 -10.89 -10.15
N SER A 15 -2.45 -10.55 -9.57
CA SER A 15 -1.17 -11.04 -10.07
C SER A 15 -1.08 -12.57 -10.05
N LEU A 16 -1.55 -13.20 -8.97
CA LEU A 16 -1.58 -14.67 -8.87
C LEU A 16 -2.60 -15.29 -9.84
N ALA A 17 -3.80 -14.71 -9.94
CA ALA A 17 -4.85 -15.19 -10.84
C ALA A 17 -4.44 -15.12 -12.32
N LEU A 18 -3.71 -14.07 -12.73
CA LEU A 18 -3.18 -13.95 -14.08
C LEU A 18 -2.14 -15.03 -14.38
N MET A 19 -1.28 -15.37 -13.42
CA MET A 19 -0.32 -16.48 -13.57
C MET A 19 -1.04 -17.83 -13.69
N ASP A 20 -2.03 -18.08 -12.84
CA ASP A 20 -2.83 -19.31 -12.86
C ASP A 20 -3.61 -19.47 -14.18
N ALA A 21 -4.16 -18.38 -14.71
CA ALA A 21 -4.83 -18.36 -16.01
C ALA A 21 -3.88 -18.49 -17.22
N GLY A 22 -2.56 -18.55 -17.00
CA GLY A 22 -1.57 -18.66 -18.08
C GLY A 22 -1.36 -17.36 -18.87
N VAL A 23 -1.75 -16.20 -18.32
CA VAL A 23 -1.52 -14.90 -18.96
C VAL A 23 -0.03 -14.56 -18.88
N PRO A 24 0.63 -14.22 -20.01
CA PRO A 24 2.05 -13.91 -20.03
C PRO A 24 2.31 -12.49 -19.49
N ILE A 25 2.22 -12.32 -18.17
CA ILE A 25 2.61 -11.08 -17.48
C ILE A 25 4.13 -10.93 -17.45
N LYS A 26 4.64 -9.70 -17.58
CA LYS A 26 6.09 -9.42 -17.63
C LYS A 26 6.80 -9.71 -16.31
N ALA A 27 6.12 -9.46 -15.19
CA ALA A 27 6.62 -9.70 -13.84
C ALA A 27 5.45 -9.80 -12.85
N ALA A 28 5.68 -10.46 -11.72
CA ALA A 28 4.74 -10.46 -10.59
C ALA A 28 4.61 -9.05 -9.99
N VAL A 29 3.40 -8.68 -9.59
CA VAL A 29 3.12 -7.40 -8.91
C VAL A 29 2.52 -7.68 -7.55
N ALA A 30 3.06 -7.03 -6.52
CA ALA A 30 2.52 -7.03 -5.17
C ALA A 30 2.23 -5.60 -4.73
N GLY A 31 1.36 -5.45 -3.73
CA GLY A 31 1.07 -4.16 -3.12
C GLY A 31 1.02 -4.25 -1.60
N ILE A 32 1.27 -3.12 -0.93
CA ILE A 32 1.18 -2.97 0.52
C ILE A 32 0.62 -1.58 0.87
N ALA A 33 -0.14 -1.49 1.96
CA ALA A 33 -0.54 -0.22 2.55
C ALA A 33 0.36 0.14 3.72
N MET A 34 0.75 1.40 3.76
CA MET A 34 1.67 1.95 4.73
C MET A 34 1.01 3.15 5.39
N GLY A 35 1.30 3.35 6.67
CA GLY A 35 0.86 4.52 7.42
C GLY A 35 2.05 5.31 7.91
N LEU A 36 1.81 6.58 8.24
CA LEU A 36 2.76 7.43 8.89
C LEU A 36 2.08 8.19 10.03
N VAL A 37 2.72 8.19 11.20
CA VAL A 37 2.34 8.98 12.37
C VAL A 37 3.46 9.96 12.66
N LYS A 38 3.14 11.24 12.85
CA LYS A 38 4.07 12.34 13.06
C LYS A 38 3.71 13.14 14.31
N GLU A 39 4.65 13.29 15.22
CA GLU A 39 4.50 14.11 16.43
C GLU A 39 5.71 15.04 16.58
N GLY A 40 5.50 16.35 16.45
CA GLY A 40 6.60 17.32 16.41
C GLY A 40 7.58 16.98 15.28
N ASP A 41 8.86 16.78 15.59
CA ASP A 41 9.89 16.40 14.61
C ASP A 41 10.05 14.88 14.43
N ASN A 42 9.36 14.07 15.24
CA ASN A 42 9.43 12.62 15.16
C ASN A 42 8.37 12.08 14.20
N TYR A 43 8.72 11.01 13.48
CA TYR A 43 7.76 10.25 12.69
C TYR A 43 8.05 8.75 12.76
N VAL A 44 7.01 7.95 12.58
CA VAL A 44 7.08 6.49 12.50
C VAL A 44 6.33 6.05 11.25
N VAL A 45 6.90 5.08 10.53
CA VAL A 45 6.26 4.45 9.38
C VAL A 45 5.73 3.08 9.81
N LEU A 46 4.44 2.87 9.60
CA LEU A 46 3.73 1.62 9.87
C LEU A 46 3.61 0.82 8.57
N SER A 47 3.86 -0.49 8.64
CA SER A 47 3.77 -1.40 7.49
C SER A 47 2.56 -2.31 7.62
N ASP A 48 1.83 -2.50 6.52
CA ASP A 48 0.60 -3.30 6.44
C ASP A 48 -0.47 -2.87 7.46
N ILE A 49 -0.87 -1.61 7.35
CA ILE A 49 -1.77 -0.99 8.32
C ILE A 49 -3.16 -1.63 8.35
N LEU A 50 -3.69 -1.76 9.57
CA LEU A 50 -5.10 -2.04 9.83
C LEU A 50 -5.99 -0.85 9.49
N GLY A 51 -7.30 -1.07 9.41
CA GLY A 51 -8.26 0.02 9.18
C GLY A 51 -8.23 1.10 10.26
N ASP A 52 -7.99 0.70 11.52
CA ASP A 52 -7.87 1.64 12.64
C ASP A 52 -6.58 2.46 12.57
N GLU A 53 -5.47 1.85 12.13
CA GLU A 53 -4.17 2.54 11.97
C GLU A 53 -4.19 3.53 10.82
N ASP A 54 -4.92 3.23 9.74
CA ASP A 54 -5.22 4.21 8.67
C ASP A 54 -5.99 5.41 9.24
N HIS A 55 -7.09 5.15 9.95
CA HIS A 55 -7.94 6.21 10.49
C HIS A 55 -7.22 7.15 11.46
N LEU A 56 -6.30 6.61 12.26
CA LEU A 56 -5.55 7.36 13.26
C LEU A 56 -4.22 7.95 12.74
N GLY A 57 -3.74 7.51 11.58
CA GLY A 57 -2.50 7.99 10.98
C GLY A 57 -2.64 9.37 10.34
N ASP A 58 -1.51 10.08 10.25
CA ASP A 58 -1.44 11.43 9.66
C ASP A 58 -1.31 11.40 8.12
N MET A 59 -0.84 10.28 7.59
CA MET A 59 -0.76 9.98 6.17
C MET A 59 -0.88 8.48 5.97
N ASP A 60 -1.57 8.07 4.91
CA ASP A 60 -1.51 6.72 4.37
C ASP A 60 -1.03 6.73 2.93
N PHE A 61 -0.20 5.76 2.59
CA PHE A 61 0.24 5.56 1.22
C PHE A 61 0.24 4.09 0.87
N LYS A 62 -0.22 3.81 -0.34
CA LYS A 62 -0.36 2.48 -0.90
C LYS A 62 0.59 2.38 -2.08
N VAL A 63 1.47 1.40 -2.05
CA VAL A 63 2.47 1.20 -3.09
C VAL A 63 2.29 -0.18 -3.70
N ALA A 64 2.35 -0.26 -5.02
CA ALA A 64 2.36 -1.51 -5.77
C ALA A 64 3.48 -1.51 -6.80
N GLY A 65 4.09 -2.67 -7.02
CA GLY A 65 5.23 -2.80 -7.92
C GLY A 65 5.71 -4.23 -8.10
N SER A 66 6.67 -4.38 -9.01
CA SER A 66 7.47 -5.59 -9.14
C SER A 66 8.80 -5.42 -8.39
N ARG A 67 9.68 -6.42 -8.49
CA ARG A 67 11.04 -6.32 -7.94
C ARG A 67 11.89 -5.24 -8.63
N ASP A 68 11.49 -4.83 -9.83
CA ASP A 68 12.26 -3.90 -10.66
C ASP A 68 11.79 -2.45 -10.51
N GLY A 69 10.67 -2.21 -9.81
CA GLY A 69 10.19 -0.86 -9.56
C GLY A 69 8.72 -0.76 -9.20
N ILE A 70 8.31 0.48 -8.95
CA ILE A 70 6.96 0.87 -8.57
C ILE A 70 6.11 0.99 -9.84
N SER A 71 4.95 0.33 -9.86
CA SER A 71 3.95 0.45 -10.92
C SER A 71 2.80 1.39 -10.55
N ALA A 72 2.50 1.53 -9.26
CA ALA A 72 1.49 2.46 -8.77
C ALA A 72 1.84 2.97 -7.37
N LEU A 73 1.54 4.24 -7.13
CA LEU A 73 1.61 4.88 -5.82
C LEU A 73 0.34 5.71 -5.64
N GLN A 74 -0.35 5.48 -4.53
CA GLN A 74 -1.43 6.33 -4.05
C GLN A 74 -1.01 6.87 -2.68
N MET A 75 -1.25 8.15 -2.44
CA MET A 75 -0.89 8.82 -1.20
C MET A 75 -2.02 9.76 -0.82
N ASP A 76 -2.43 9.71 0.44
CA ASP A 76 -3.38 10.62 1.04
C ASP A 76 -2.76 11.24 2.30
N ILE A 77 -2.80 12.57 2.37
CA ILE A 77 -2.16 13.37 3.41
C ILE A 77 -3.27 14.05 4.19
N LYS A 78 -3.40 13.73 5.49
CA LYS A 78 -4.50 14.19 6.33
C LYS A 78 -4.15 15.45 7.13
N ILE A 79 -2.86 15.79 7.20
CA ILE A 79 -2.33 16.98 7.90
C ILE A 79 -1.63 17.95 6.93
N GLU A 80 -1.63 19.25 7.23
CA GLU A 80 -0.81 20.21 6.50
C GLU A 80 0.68 20.01 6.86
N GLY A 81 1.54 19.79 5.86
CA GLY A 81 3.00 19.93 6.03
C GLY A 81 3.80 18.63 6.24
N ILE A 82 3.55 17.60 5.43
CA ILE A 82 4.57 16.57 5.19
C ILE A 82 5.37 16.99 3.95
N THR A 83 6.45 17.74 4.19
CA THR A 83 7.47 18.15 3.18
C THR A 83 8.85 17.90 3.73
#